data_AF-A0A447PQE1-F1
#
_entry.id   AF-A0A447PQE1-F1
#
_cell.length_a   1.000
_cell.length_b   1.000
_cell.length_c   1.000
_cell.angle_alpha   90.00
_cell.angle_beta   90.00
_cell.angle_gamma   90.00
#
_symmetry.space_group_name_H-M   'P 1'
#
loop_
_entity.id
_entity.type
_entity.pdbx_description
1 polymer ?
#
loop_
_entity_poly.entity_id
_entity_poly.type
_entity_poly.pdbx_seq_one_letter_code
_entity_poly.pdbx_strand_id
1 'polypeptide(L)'
;MGLKLAAVWGGHEGSLLLWALLLSGWTALFAWRSRHESDALFPLTLSILSLIMASLLLFIVLWSDPFLRIFPPAMEGRDLNPMLQHLGLILHPPLLYLGYGGLMTAASVALASLLCGGF
;
A
#
# COMPACT_ATOMS: atom_id res chain seq x y z
N MET A 1 -17.88 -7.32 14.52
CA MET A 1 -16.86 -6.25 14.43
C MET A 1 -15.86 -6.50 13.30
N GLY A 2 -15.25 -7.69 13.17
CA GLY A 2 -14.29 -8.00 12.08
C GLY A 2 -14.83 -7.91 10.65
N LEU A 3 -16.12 -8.20 10.43
CA LEU A 3 -16.76 -8.12 9.10
C LEU A 3 -16.89 -6.68 8.56
N LYS A 4 -16.97 -5.67 9.44
CA LYS A 4 -17.04 -4.25 9.02
C LYS A 4 -15.68 -3.69 8.61
N LEU A 5 -14.59 -4.22 9.17
CA LEU A 5 -13.22 -3.88 8.77
C LEU A 5 -12.92 -4.38 7.35
N ALA A 6 -13.38 -5.60 7.03
CA ALA A 6 -13.23 -6.16 5.68
C ALA A 6 -13.90 -5.30 4.59
N ALA A 7 -14.98 -4.58 4.92
CA ALA A 7 -15.63 -3.68 3.96
C ALA A 7 -14.72 -2.52 3.51
N VAL A 8 -13.75 -2.10 4.34
CA VAL A 8 -12.84 -0.98 4.04
C VAL A 8 -11.93 -1.30 2.85
N TRP A 9 -11.51 -2.56 2.69
CA TRP A 9 -10.62 -3.00 1.60
C TRP A 9 -11.21 -4.07 0.70
N GLY A 10 -12.49 -4.39 0.89
CA GLY A 10 -13.18 -5.37 0.06
C GLY A 10 -13.58 -4.83 -1.32
N GLY A 11 -13.65 -3.51 -1.47
CA GLY A 11 -13.79 -2.82 -2.76
C GLY A 11 -12.45 -2.56 -3.45
N HIS A 12 -12.49 -2.28 -4.75
CA HIS A 12 -11.29 -2.00 -5.55
C HIS A 12 -10.51 -0.77 -5.01
N GLU A 13 -11.18 0.36 -4.80
CA GLU A 13 -10.52 1.59 -4.32
C GLU A 13 -9.97 1.42 -2.90
N GLY A 14 -10.75 0.76 -2.03
CA GLY A 14 -10.34 0.43 -0.66
C GLY A 14 -9.11 -0.48 -0.58
N SER A 15 -9.02 -1.46 -1.48
CA SER A 15 -7.85 -2.35 -1.59
C SER A 15 -6.59 -1.58 -2.00
N LEU A 16 -6.70 -0.59 -2.89
CA LEU A 16 -5.59 0.28 -3.28
C LEU A 16 -5.15 1.19 -2.13
N LEU A 17 -6.09 1.72 -1.33
CA LEU A 17 -5.74 2.46 -0.11
C LEU A 17 -5.01 1.58 0.90
N LEU A 18 -5.45 0.34 1.12
CA LEU A 18 -4.76 -0.62 1.99
C LEU A 18 -3.34 -0.88 1.49
N TRP A 19 -3.15 -1.02 0.18
CA TRP A 19 -1.82 -1.18 -0.40
C TRP A 19 -0.93 0.03 -0.15
N ALA A 20 -1.44 1.24 -0.40
CA ALA A 20 -0.72 2.48 -0.12
C ALA A 20 -0.34 2.59 1.37
N LEU A 21 -1.26 2.24 2.28
CA LEU A 21 -1.01 2.23 3.71
C LEU A 21 0.14 1.27 4.07
N LEU A 22 0.09 0.03 3.59
CA LEU A 22 1.09 -0.97 3.91
C LEU A 22 2.46 -0.67 3.28
N LEU A 23 2.48 -0.16 2.04
CA LEU A 23 3.70 0.32 1.40
C LEU A 23 4.32 1.51 2.17
N SER A 24 3.49 2.39 2.72
CA SER A 24 3.95 3.52 3.55
C SER A 24 4.56 3.03 4.86
N GLY A 25 3.96 1.99 5.46
CA GLY A 25 4.50 1.32 6.64
C GLY A 25 5.86 0.69 6.38
N TRP A 26 6.03 -0.01 5.25
CA TRP A 26 7.32 -0.55 4.83
C TRP A 26 8.36 0.55 4.57
N THR A 27 7.99 1.62 3.88
CA THR A 27 8.87 2.76 3.60
C THR A 27 9.31 3.44 4.90
N ALA A 28 8.39 3.65 5.84
CA ALA A 28 8.68 4.22 7.15
C ALA A 28 9.56 3.30 8.00
N LEU A 29 9.32 1.98 7.97
CA LEU A 29 10.14 0.99 8.65
C LEU A 29 11.58 1.00 8.13
N PHE A 30 11.76 1.02 6.79
CA PHE A 30 13.07 1.13 6.16
C PHE A 30 13.75 2.46 6.53
N ALA A 31 13.04 3.59 6.42
CA ALA A 31 13.55 4.90 6.80
C ALA A 31 14.03 4.93 8.25
N TRP A 32 13.24 4.37 9.17
CA TRP A 32 13.59 4.31 10.60
C TRP A 32 14.79 3.40 10.87
N ARG A 33 14.83 2.22 10.24
CA ARG A 33 15.89 1.23 10.42
C ARG A 33 17.24 1.74 9.90
N SER A 34 17.23 2.51 8.82
CA SER A 34 18.43 2.97 8.11
C SER A 34 18.75 4.46 8.35
N ARG A 35 18.06 5.13 9.27
CA ARG A 35 18.23 6.57 9.55
C ARG A 35 19.64 7.01 9.99
N HIS A 36 20.48 6.06 10.40
CA HIS A 36 21.86 6.32 10.84
C HIS A 36 22.91 6.00 9.75
N GLU A 37 22.47 5.46 8.61
CA GLU A 37 23.33 5.16 7.47
C GLU A 37 23.64 6.44 6.69
N SER A 38 24.91 6.69 6.42
CA SER A 38 25.38 7.84 5.63
C SER A 38 25.67 7.51 4.16
N ASP A 39 25.48 6.26 3.76
CA ASP A 39 25.70 5.79 2.39
C ASP A 39 24.63 6.35 1.44
N ALA A 40 25.02 6.68 0.21
CA ALA A 40 24.14 7.10 -0.89
C ALA A 40 23.09 6.03 -1.24
N LEU A 41 23.32 4.76 -0.90
CA LEU A 41 22.34 3.68 -1.07
C LEU A 41 21.01 3.97 -0.34
N PHE A 42 21.09 4.53 0.87
CA PHE A 42 19.92 4.82 1.70
C PHE A 42 18.96 5.86 1.07
N PRO A 43 19.41 7.10 0.75
CA PRO A 43 18.53 8.10 0.14
C PRO A 43 18.04 7.69 -1.25
N LEU A 44 18.82 6.93 -2.03
CA LEU A 44 18.35 6.41 -3.32
C LEU A 44 17.24 5.38 -3.16
N THR A 45 17.37 4.43 -2.23
CA THR A 45 16.31 3.46 -1.93
C THR A 45 15.02 4.17 -1.53
N LEU A 46 15.13 5.15 -0.63
CA LEU A 46 13.97 5.96 -0.22
C LEU A 46 13.37 6.77 -1.37
N SER A 47 14.21 7.29 -2.27
CA SER A 47 13.73 8.03 -3.46
C SER A 47 12.93 7.12 -4.39
N ILE A 48 13.38 5.89 -4.63
CA ILE A 48 12.67 4.90 -5.46
C ILE A 48 11.35 4.51 -4.80
N LEU A 49 11.36 4.19 -3.49
CA LEU A 49 10.14 3.88 -2.75
C LEU A 49 9.13 5.04 -2.77
N SER A 50 9.62 6.27 -2.62
CA SER A 50 8.79 7.47 -2.67
C SER A 50 8.20 7.70 -4.06
N LEU A 51 8.95 7.41 -5.13
CA LEU A 51 8.46 7.48 -6.51
C LEU A 51 7.34 6.46 -6.77
N ILE A 52 7.52 5.21 -6.30
CA ILE A 52 6.48 4.17 -6.38
C ILE A 52 5.24 4.61 -5.62
N MET A 53 5.40 5.09 -4.37
CA MET A 53 4.30 5.59 -3.56
C MET A 53 3.57 6.76 -4.23
N ALA A 54 4.30 7.75 -4.73
CA ALA A 54 3.72 8.90 -5.41
C ALA A 54 2.93 8.49 -6.65
N SER A 55 3.43 7.52 -7.43
CA SER A 55 2.75 7.00 -8.60
C SER A 55 1.45 6.28 -8.23
N LEU A 56 1.47 5.48 -7.15
CA LEU A 56 0.27 4.81 -6.62
C LEU A 56 -0.76 5.82 -6.11
N LEU A 57 -0.32 6.83 -5.35
CA LEU A 57 -1.21 7.89 -4.85
C LEU A 57 -1.82 8.71 -5.99
N LEU A 58 -1.03 9.03 -7.01
CA LEU A 58 -1.52 9.72 -8.20
C LEU A 58 -2.60 8.88 -8.91
N PHE A 59 -2.38 7.57 -9.04
CA PHE A 59 -3.38 6.67 -9.61
C PHE A 59 -4.68 6.64 -8.78
N ILE A 60 -4.56 6.55 -7.45
CA ILE A 60 -5.71 6.58 -6.53
C ILE A 60 -6.50 7.88 -6.69
N VAL A 61 -5.84 9.03 -6.70
CA VAL A 61 -6.51 10.33 -6.78
C VAL A 61 -7.19 10.55 -8.12
N LEU A 62 -6.57 10.11 -9.23
CA LEU A 62 -7.08 10.40 -10.57
C LEU A 62 -8.10 9.37 -11.08
N TRP A 63 -7.94 8.09 -10.75
CA TRP A 63 -8.74 7.01 -11.35
C TRP A 63 -9.49 6.14 -10.36
N SER A 64 -9.07 6.08 -9.09
CA SER A 64 -9.64 5.16 -8.10
C SER A 64 -9.97 5.88 -6.79
N ASP A 65 -10.65 7.03 -6.88
CA ASP A 65 -10.98 7.87 -5.73
C ASP A 65 -11.93 7.14 -4.76
N PRO A 66 -11.44 6.71 -3.58
CA PRO A 66 -12.22 5.96 -2.59
C PRO A 66 -13.20 6.84 -1.82
N PHE A 67 -13.13 8.16 -1.99
CA PHE A 67 -13.93 9.15 -1.26
C PHE A 67 -15.03 9.77 -2.13
N LEU A 68 -15.24 9.25 -3.34
CA LEU A 68 -16.35 9.62 -4.19
C LEU A 68 -17.68 9.49 -3.42
N ARG A 69 -18.36 10.62 -3.28
CA ARG A 69 -19.61 10.69 -2.54
C ARG A 69 -20.74 10.06 -3.35
N ILE A 70 -21.42 9.11 -2.73
CA ILE A 70 -22.60 8.47 -3.30
C ILE A 70 -23.83 9.31 -2.92
N PHE A 71 -24.67 9.65 -3.91
CA PHE A 71 -25.95 10.31 -3.68
C PHE A 71 -27.10 9.52 -4.31
N PRO A 72 -28.17 9.19 -3.55
CA PRO A 72 -28.35 9.45 -2.13
C PRO A 72 -27.37 8.66 -1.23
N PRO A 73 -27.01 9.16 -0.05
CA PRO A 73 -26.11 8.46 0.86
C PRO A 73 -26.73 7.13 1.32
N ALA A 74 -25.94 6.06 1.34
CA ALA A 74 -26.39 4.76 1.85
C ALA A 74 -26.55 4.85 3.38
N MET A 75 -27.76 4.57 3.88
CA MET A 75 -28.11 4.67 5.31
C MET A 75 -27.24 3.80 6.23
N GLU A 76 -26.76 2.65 5.75
CA GLU A 76 -25.95 1.69 6.52
C GLU A 76 -24.51 1.54 5.98
N GLY A 77 -24.12 2.35 5.00
CA GLY A 77 -22.88 2.15 4.22
C GLY A 77 -23.03 1.05 3.16
N ARG A 78 -22.05 0.93 2.26
CA ARG A 78 -22.03 -0.13 1.25
C ARG A 78 -21.35 -1.36 1.85
N ASP A 79 -22.13 -2.34 2.26
CA ASP A 79 -21.60 -3.62 2.74
C ASP A 79 -21.05 -4.47 1.58
N LEU A 80 -20.17 -5.41 1.93
CA LEU A 80 -19.72 -6.44 1.00
C LEU A 80 -20.89 -7.36 0.63
N ASN A 81 -20.91 -7.80 -0.62
CA ASN A 81 -21.79 -8.88 -1.07
C ASN A 81 -21.71 -10.03 -0.04
N PRO A 82 -22.86 -10.56 0.45
CA PRO A 82 -22.89 -11.62 1.46
C PRO A 82 -21.96 -12.82 1.14
N MET A 83 -21.75 -13.13 -0.15
CA MET A 83 -20.85 -14.21 -0.59
C MET A 83 -19.35 -13.92 -0.32
N LEU A 84 -18.97 -12.65 -0.21
CA LEU A 84 -17.61 -12.17 0.01
C LEU A 84 -17.27 -11.99 1.50
N GLN A 85 -18.19 -12.35 2.40
CA GLN A 85 -18.03 -12.17 3.84
C GLN A 85 -17.36 -13.37 4.54
N HIS A 86 -16.36 -13.97 3.91
CA HIS A 86 -15.62 -15.11 4.45
C HIS A 86 -14.19 -14.72 4.86
N LEU A 87 -13.64 -15.39 5.87
CA LEU A 87 -12.33 -15.10 6.47
C LEU A 87 -11.19 -14.95 5.45
N GLY A 88 -11.19 -15.78 4.40
CA GLY A 88 -10.19 -15.71 3.33
C GLY A 88 -10.12 -14.33 2.67
N LEU A 89 -11.26 -13.74 2.32
CA LEU A 89 -11.32 -12.41 1.69
C LEU A 89 -10.93 -11.28 2.65
N ILE A 90 -11.13 -11.48 3.96
CA ILE A 90 -10.72 -10.51 4.98
C ILE A 90 -9.20 -10.47 5.11
N LEU A 91 -8.55 -11.64 5.15
CA LEU A 91 -7.13 -11.79 5.45
C LEU A 91 -6.23 -11.71 4.22
N HIS A 92 -6.73 -12.11 3.05
CA HIS A 92 -5.92 -12.21 1.84
C HIS A 92 -5.32 -10.85 1.41
N PRO A 93 -6.10 -9.75 1.25
CA PRO A 93 -5.52 -8.48 0.78
C PRO A 93 -4.44 -7.92 1.73
N PRO A 94 -4.62 -7.88 3.07
CA PRO A 94 -3.56 -7.47 3.97
C PRO A 94 -2.29 -8.31 3.85
N LEU A 95 -2.41 -9.64 3.81
CA LEU A 95 -1.25 -10.52 3.71
C LEU A 95 -0.51 -10.33 2.39
N LEU A 96 -1.26 -10.24 1.29
CA LEU A 96 -0.72 -10.04 -0.05
C LEU A 96 0.02 -8.71 -0.17
N TYR A 97 -0.57 -7.61 0.32
CA TYR A 97 0.06 -6.29 0.27
C TYR A 97 1.22 -6.11 1.25
N LEU A 98 1.21 -6.81 2.39
CA LEU A 98 2.38 -6.92 3.25
C LEU A 98 3.55 -7.56 2.49
N GLY A 99 3.29 -8.65 1.76
CA GLY A 99 4.29 -9.30 0.90
C GLY A 99 4.79 -8.40 -0.23
N TYR A 100 3.87 -7.72 -0.93
CA TYR A 100 4.22 -6.78 -2.00
C TYR A 100 5.10 -5.63 -1.49
N GLY A 101 4.76 -5.02 -0.35
CA GLY A 101 5.57 -3.94 0.22
C GLY A 101 6.99 -4.39 0.58
N GLY A 102 7.14 -5.60 1.13
CA GLY A 102 8.46 -6.19 1.41
C GLY A 102 9.27 -6.43 0.13
N LEU A 103 8.66 -7.03 -0.89
CA LEU A 103 9.31 -7.27 -2.18
C LEU A 103 9.70 -5.96 -2.88
N MET A 104 8.82 -4.95 -2.86
CA MET A 104 9.11 -3.61 -3.41
C MET A 104 10.27 -2.94 -2.69
N THR A 105 10.38 -3.13 -1.37
CA THR A 105 11.51 -2.63 -0.58
C THR A 105 12.81 -3.30 -1.03
N ALA A 106 12.83 -4.64 -1.12
CA ALA A 106 14.00 -5.39 -1.59
C ALA A 106 14.40 -5.01 -3.03
N ALA A 107 13.43 -4.87 -3.93
CA ALA A 107 13.67 -4.44 -5.30
C ALA A 107 14.23 -3.01 -5.37
N SER A 108 13.73 -2.10 -4.53
CA SER A 108 14.22 -0.72 -4.46
C SER A 108 15.67 -0.66 -3.97
N VAL A 109 16.04 -1.49 -2.99
CA VAL A 109 17.44 -1.63 -2.55
C VAL A 109 18.32 -2.14 -3.69
N ALA A 110 17.90 -3.20 -4.39
CA ALA A 110 18.67 -3.75 -5.50
C ALA A 110 18.87 -2.74 -6.65
N LEU A 111 17.83 -1.98 -6.99
CA LEU A 111 17.91 -0.90 -7.98
C LEU A 111 18.81 0.23 -7.50
N ALA A 112 18.71 0.65 -6.24
CA ALA A 112 19.59 1.67 -5.67
C ALA A 112 21.05 1.22 -5.69
N SER A 113 21.34 -0.04 -5.35
CA SER A 113 22.69 -0.62 -5.43
C SER A 113 23.23 -0.59 -6.86
N LEU A 114 22.39 -0.89 -7.86
CA LEU A 114 22.78 -0.83 -9.27
C LEU A 114 23.15 0.59 -9.69
N LEU A 115 22.38 1.59 -9.25
CA LEU A 115 22.64 3.00 -9.53
C LEU A 115 23.89 3.54 -8.81
N CYS A 116 24.19 3.04 -7.61
CA CYS A 116 25.42 3.35 -6.87
C CYS A 116 26.68 2.65 -7.42
N GLY A 117 26.52 1.66 -8.31
CA GLY A 117 27.64 0.85 -8.80
C GLY A 117 28.13 -0.21 -7.81
N GLY A 118 27.27 -0.67 -6.89
CA GLY A 118 27.58 -1.67 -5.85
C GLY A 118 27.45 -3.13 -6.30
N PHE A 119 27.79 -3.45 -7.56
CA PHE A 119 27.79 -4.81 -8.12
C PHE A 119 29.20 -5.23 -8.57
#